data_AF-A0A3B9IW50-F1
#
_entry.id   AF-A0A3B9IW50-F1
#
_cell.length_a   1.000
_cell.length_b   1.000
_cell.length_c   1.000
_cell.angle_alpha   90.00
_cell.angle_beta   90.00
_cell.angle_gamma   90.00
#
_symmetry.space_group_name_H-M   'P 1'
#
loop_
_entity.id
_entity.type
_entity.pdbx_description
1 polymer ?
#
loop_
_entity_poly.entity_id
_entity_poly.type
_entity_poly.pdbx_seq_one_letter_code
_entity_poly.pdbx_strand_id
1 'polypeptide(L)'
;GLASLLLAPMGAHAVNLAAITAAICTGPDAHPDPRRRWVTGIAYAGFYVLLALFSAPLVDLFMGLPRDTIQIITGVALLGPLTGSIAGMLSNPDDREVAVMTFAATASGVTLFGIGSAFWGLVTGFLVLAARRLLARRRDVVRGSA
;
A
#
# COMPACT_ATOMS: atom_id res chain seq x y z
N GLY A 1 -0.31 -4.70 -14.53
CA GLY A 1 -0.61 -5.79 -15.49
C GLY A 1 -0.02 -5.48 -16.85
N LEU A 2 -0.78 -4.80 -17.73
CA LEU A 2 -0.32 -4.41 -19.06
C LEU A 2 0.98 -3.58 -19.05
N ALA A 3 1.10 -2.59 -18.16
CA ALA A 3 2.34 -1.81 -18.02
C ALA A 3 3.56 -2.69 -17.70
N SER A 4 3.41 -3.64 -16.76
CA SER A 4 4.47 -4.59 -16.43
C SER A 4 4.82 -5.49 -17.62
N LEU A 5 3.84 -5.93 -18.41
CA LEU A 5 4.06 -6.75 -19.61
C LEU A 5 4.84 -5.98 -20.68
N LEU A 6 4.50 -4.71 -20.90
CA LEU A 6 5.18 -3.85 -21.87
C LEU A 6 6.60 -3.50 -21.44
N LEU A 7 6.84 -3.35 -20.14
CA LEU A 7 8.14 -2.96 -19.59
C LEU A 7 9.03 -4.17 -19.22
N ALA A 8 8.47 -5.38 -19.15
CA ALA A 8 9.21 -6.62 -18.90
C ALA A 8 10.48 -6.80 -19.76
N PRO A 9 10.49 -6.57 -21.09
CA PRO A 9 11.70 -6.71 -21.89
C PRO A 9 12.81 -5.71 -21.52
N MET A 10 12.48 -4.61 -20.85
CA MET A 10 13.44 -3.62 -20.38
C MET A 10 14.01 -3.98 -18.98
N GLY A 11 13.72 -5.18 -18.46
CA GLY A 11 14.13 -5.61 -17.12
C GLY A 11 13.31 -4.96 -15.99
N ALA A 12 12.16 -4.34 -16.32
CA ALA A 12 11.34 -3.68 -15.32
C ALA A 12 10.70 -4.68 -14.36
N HIS A 13 10.64 -4.29 -13.08
CA HIS A 13 9.97 -5.06 -12.05
C HIS A 13 8.45 -4.88 -12.13
N ALA A 14 7.70 -5.65 -11.33
CA ALA A 14 6.25 -5.56 -11.32
C ALA A 14 5.75 -4.14 -10.98
N VAL A 15 5.06 -3.51 -11.94
CA VAL A 15 4.43 -2.21 -11.74
C VAL A 15 3.15 -2.35 -10.91
N ASN A 16 3.05 -1.56 -9.84
CA ASN A 16 1.88 -1.49 -8.95
C ASN A 16 1.57 -0.02 -8.57
N LEU A 17 0.43 0.21 -7.92
CA LEU A 17 0.09 1.52 -7.35
C LEU A 17 0.90 1.74 -6.08
N ALA A 18 1.74 2.78 -6.07
CA ALA A 18 2.45 3.22 -4.89
C ALA A 18 1.48 3.94 -3.95
N ALA A 19 1.11 3.31 -2.83
CA ALA A 19 0.16 3.85 -1.85
C ALA A 19 0.59 5.23 -1.32
N ILE A 20 1.90 5.42 -1.09
CA ILE A 20 2.50 6.68 -0.62
C ILE A 20 2.24 7.81 -1.62
N THR A 21 2.66 7.60 -2.86
CA THR A 21 2.51 8.57 -3.93
C THR A 21 1.04 8.87 -4.21
N ALA A 22 0.20 7.84 -4.21
CA ALA A 22 -1.23 8.00 -4.39
C ALA A 22 -1.83 8.88 -3.29
N ALA A 23 -1.50 8.65 -2.02
CA ALA A 23 -1.97 9.46 -0.90
C ALA A 23 -1.56 10.93 -1.04
N ILE A 24 -0.30 11.19 -1.43
CA ILE A 24 0.23 12.56 -1.62
C ILE A 24 -0.47 13.25 -2.81
N CYS A 25 -0.50 12.60 -3.98
CA CYS A 25 -1.04 13.19 -5.19
C CYS A 25 -2.57 13.34 -5.17
N THR A 26 -3.26 12.56 -4.34
CA THR A 26 -4.72 12.66 -4.18
C THR A 26 -5.15 13.48 -2.96
N GLY A 27 -4.20 14.02 -2.19
CA GLY A 27 -4.47 14.87 -1.04
C GLY A 27 -5.05 16.24 -1.42
N PRO A 28 -5.66 16.96 -0.45
CA PRO A 28 -6.21 18.29 -0.67
C PRO A 28 -5.16 19.33 -1.09
N ASP A 29 -3.91 19.13 -0.68
CA ASP A 29 -2.77 20.00 -1.02
C ASP A 29 -2.37 19.92 -2.50
N ALA A 30 -2.75 18.84 -3.20
CA ALA A 30 -2.40 18.63 -4.60
C ALA A 30 -3.19 19.55 -5.55
N HIS A 31 -4.50 19.70 -5.30
CA HIS A 31 -5.38 20.65 -5.97
C HIS A 31 -6.71 20.76 -5.19
N PRO A 32 -7.28 21.97 -5.02
CA PRO A 32 -8.56 22.17 -4.33
C PRO A 32 -9.72 21.38 -4.97
N ASP A 33 -9.82 21.41 -6.29
CA ASP A 33 -10.76 20.59 -7.07
C ASP A 33 -10.29 19.12 -7.15
N PRO A 34 -11.02 18.15 -6.57
CA PRO A 34 -10.67 16.74 -6.62
C PRO A 34 -10.57 16.19 -8.05
N ARG A 35 -11.32 16.75 -9.01
CA ARG A 35 -11.33 16.28 -10.41
C ARG A 35 -10.07 16.69 -11.17
N ARG A 36 -9.24 17.57 -10.61
CA ARG A 36 -8.01 18.08 -11.24
C ARG A 36 -6.73 17.54 -10.60
N ARG A 37 -6.82 16.73 -9.54
CA ARG A 37 -5.66 16.14 -8.84
C ARG A 37 -4.81 15.21 -9.71
N TRP A 38 -5.31 14.75 -10.84
CA TRP A 38 -4.54 13.93 -11.80
C TRP A 38 -3.33 14.68 -12.40
N VAL A 39 -3.38 16.02 -12.46
CA VAL A 39 -2.28 16.85 -13.01
C VAL A 39 -1.00 16.66 -12.21
N THR A 40 -1.11 16.49 -10.89
CA THR A 40 0.01 16.22 -9.99
C THR A 40 0.71 14.90 -10.34
N GLY A 41 -0.04 13.91 -10.83
CA GLY A 41 0.51 12.65 -11.32
C GLY A 41 1.36 12.81 -12.59
N ILE A 42 1.01 13.75 -13.48
CA ILE A 42 1.81 14.03 -14.68
C ILE A 42 3.12 14.72 -14.31
N ALA A 43 3.04 15.74 -13.45
CA ALA A 43 4.25 16.41 -12.95
C ALA A 43 5.18 15.40 -12.27
N TYR A 44 4.61 14.53 -11.42
CA TYR A 44 5.35 13.45 -10.76
C TYR A 44 6.02 12.49 -11.75
N ALA A 45 5.32 12.06 -12.79
CA ALA A 45 5.89 11.21 -13.84
C ALA A 45 7.05 11.89 -14.55
N GLY A 46 6.92 13.18 -14.89
CA GLY A 46 8.00 13.96 -15.48
C GLY A 46 9.26 14.04 -14.60
N PHE A 47 9.07 14.33 -13.30
CA PHE A 47 10.17 14.31 -12.33
C PHE A 47 10.81 12.92 -12.20
N TYR A 48 10.03 11.84 -12.24
CA TYR A 48 10.56 10.48 -12.18
C TYR A 48 11.40 10.11 -13.41
N VAL A 49 11.02 10.57 -14.61
CA VAL A 49 11.84 10.40 -15.82
C VAL A 49 13.16 11.15 -15.68
N LEU A 50 13.13 12.38 -15.14
CA LEU A 50 14.35 13.14 -14.87
C LEU A 50 15.26 12.41 -13.87
N LEU A 51 14.71 11.94 -12.75
CA LEU A 51 15.46 11.17 -11.76
C LEU A 51 16.02 9.86 -12.33
N ALA A 52 15.28 9.19 -13.21
CA ALA A 52 15.76 7.99 -13.89
C ALA A 52 16.96 8.29 -14.79
N LEU A 53 16.95 9.42 -15.50
CA LEU A 53 18.09 9.86 -16.32
C LEU A 53 19.35 10.14 -15.49
N PHE A 54 19.18 10.70 -14.28
CA PHE A 54 20.27 10.97 -13.33
C PHE A 54 20.45 9.85 -12.29
N SER A 55 19.94 8.65 -12.55
CA SER A 55 19.93 7.58 -11.54
C SER A 55 21.33 7.11 -11.13
N ALA A 56 22.28 7.01 -12.06
CA ALA A 56 23.65 6.58 -11.74
C ALA A 56 24.35 7.47 -10.69
N PRO A 57 24.50 8.80 -10.88
CA PRO A 57 25.12 9.65 -9.87
C PRO A 57 24.28 9.74 -8.58
N LEU A 58 22.96 9.57 -8.68
CA LEU A 58 22.08 9.54 -7.51
C LEU A 58 22.31 8.28 -6.66
N VAL A 59 22.47 7.12 -7.29
CA VAL A 59 22.84 5.87 -6.59
C VAL A 59 24.21 6.00 -5.93
N ASP A 60 25.20 6.58 -6.62
CA ASP A 60 26.54 6.80 -6.05
C ASP A 60 26.49 7.72 -4.82
N LEU A 61 25.69 8.79 -4.88
CA LEU A 61 25.46 9.68 -3.75
C LEU A 61 24.87 8.93 -2.55
N PHE A 62 23.85 8.09 -2.78
CA PHE A 62 23.26 7.27 -1.71
C PHE A 62 24.23 6.22 -1.18
N MET A 63 25.08 5.61 -2.02
CA MET A 63 26.10 4.67 -1.56
C MET A 63 27.23 5.34 -0.75
N GLY A 64 27.44 6.65 -0.92
CA GLY A 64 28.35 7.45 -0.10
C GLY A 64 27.83 7.78 1.30
N LEU A 65 26.52 7.62 1.57
CA LEU A 65 25.93 7.88 2.88
C LEU A 65 26.10 6.68 3.83
N PRO A 66 26.27 6.91 5.15
CA PRO A 66 26.19 5.84 6.14
C PRO A 66 24.85 5.12 6.07
N ARG A 67 24.87 3.79 6.18
CA ARG A 67 23.66 2.96 6.08
C ARG A 67 22.58 3.36 7.09
N ASP A 68 22.99 3.75 8.30
CA ASP A 68 22.08 4.15 9.38
C ASP A 68 21.29 5.41 9.01
N THR A 69 21.91 6.37 8.33
CA THR A 69 21.26 7.61 7.88
C THR A 69 20.15 7.31 6.87
N ILE A 70 20.40 6.43 5.91
CA ILE A 70 19.41 6.03 4.90
C ILE A 70 18.23 5.34 5.56
N GLN A 71 18.49 4.44 6.53
CA GLN A 71 17.44 3.73 7.27
C GLN A 71 16.55 4.70 8.06
N ILE A 72 17.15 5.67 8.76
CA ILE A 72 16.41 6.66 9.54
C ILE A 72 15.53 7.52 8.64
N ILE A 73 16.10 8.08 7.56
CA ILE A 73 15.34 8.94 6.63
C ILE A 73 14.20 8.15 5.98
N THR A 74 14.45 6.91 5.56
CA THR A 74 13.42 6.03 4.99
C THR A 74 12.33 5.73 6.01
N GLY A 75 12.69 5.38 7.26
CA GLY A 75 11.73 5.13 8.33
C GLY A 75 10.83 6.34 8.61
N VAL A 76 11.42 7.54 8.71
CA VAL A 76 10.67 8.79 8.92
C VAL A 76 9.75 9.10 7.74
N ALA A 77 10.21 8.89 6.51
CA ALA A 77 9.40 9.10 5.29
C ALA A 77 8.19 8.14 5.21
N LEU A 78 8.27 6.96 5.83
CA LEU A 78 7.18 5.98 5.89
C LEU A 78 6.13 6.27 6.95
N LEU A 79 6.41 7.11 7.96
CA LEU A 79 5.46 7.39 9.05
C LEU A 79 4.14 7.98 8.54
N GLY A 80 4.20 8.97 7.63
CA GLY A 80 3.00 9.61 7.08
C GLY A 80 2.09 8.65 6.30
N PRO A 81 2.63 7.87 5.34
CA PRO A 81 1.83 6.89 4.63
C PRO A 81 1.31 5.75 5.51
N LEU A 82 2.09 5.34 6.51
CA LEU A 82 1.66 4.33 7.49
C LEU A 82 0.46 4.83 8.29
N THR A 83 0.52 6.04 8.82
CA THR A 83 -0.59 6.63 9.60
C THR A 83 -1.83 6.81 8.72
N GLY A 84 -1.67 7.26 7.48
CA GLY A 84 -2.76 7.36 6.51
C GLY A 84 -3.38 6.01 6.16
N SER A 85 -2.56 4.96 6.00
CA SER A 85 -3.03 3.60 5.73
C SER A 85 -3.79 3.00 6.92
N ILE A 86 -3.29 3.22 8.15
CA ILE A 86 -3.97 2.80 9.39
C ILE A 86 -5.32 3.53 9.55
N ALA A 87 -5.36 4.84 9.30
CA ALA A 87 -6.61 5.60 9.32
C ALA A 87 -7.61 5.07 8.28
N GLY A 88 -7.14 4.78 7.06
CA GLY A 88 -7.95 4.23 5.98
C GLY A 88 -8.54 2.86 6.30
N MET A 89 -7.72 1.93 6.81
CA MET A 89 -8.18 0.57 7.14
C MET A 89 -9.16 0.53 8.33
N LEU A 90 -9.11 1.51 9.25
CA LEU A 90 -9.99 1.61 10.42
C LEU A 90 -11.23 2.49 10.20
N SER A 91 -11.40 3.02 8.98
CA SER A 91 -12.47 3.97 8.64
C SER A 91 -13.87 3.39 8.78
N ASN A 92 -14.08 2.12 8.44
CA ASN A 92 -15.36 1.42 8.61
C ASN A 92 -15.43 0.75 9.99
N PRO A 93 -16.30 1.19 10.91
CA PRO A 93 -16.45 0.60 12.25
C PRO A 93 -16.74 -0.90 12.21
N ASP A 94 -17.54 -1.36 11.24
CA ASP A 94 -17.98 -2.76 11.17
C ASP A 94 -16.83 -3.72 10.83
N ASP A 95 -15.79 -3.25 10.13
CA ASP A 95 -14.67 -4.06 9.64
C ASP A 95 -13.38 -3.89 10.45
N ARG A 96 -13.37 -3.07 11.52
CA ARG A 96 -12.15 -2.76 12.29
C ARG A 96 -11.45 -4.00 12.83
N GLU A 97 -12.19 -4.95 13.37
CA GLU A 97 -11.62 -6.21 13.89
C GLU A 97 -10.88 -6.99 12.80
N VAL A 98 -11.49 -7.11 11.62
CA VAL A 98 -10.91 -7.78 10.45
C VAL A 98 -9.66 -7.04 10.00
N ALA A 99 -9.74 -5.72 9.92
CA ALA A 99 -8.63 -4.87 9.50
C ALA A 99 -7.43 -5.03 10.44
N VAL A 100 -7.64 -4.94 11.76
CA VAL A 100 -6.58 -5.10 12.77
C VAL A 100 -5.94 -6.48 12.69
N MET A 101 -6.74 -7.55 12.54
CA MET A 101 -6.20 -8.91 12.37
C MET A 101 -5.37 -9.05 11.10
N THR A 102 -5.83 -8.48 9.98
CA THR A 102 -5.10 -8.46 8.70
C THR A 102 -3.74 -7.74 8.84
N PHE A 103 -3.75 -6.58 9.49
CA PHE A 103 -2.55 -5.79 9.74
C PHE A 103 -1.58 -6.51 10.68
N ALA A 104 -2.07 -7.06 11.80
CA ALA A 104 -1.25 -7.80 12.75
C ALA A 104 -0.61 -9.04 12.10
N ALA A 105 -1.37 -9.79 11.30
CA ALA A 105 -0.85 -10.93 10.55
C ALA A 105 0.21 -10.49 9.52
N THR A 106 -0.01 -9.37 8.82
CA THR A 106 0.98 -8.81 7.88
C THR A 106 2.26 -8.33 8.59
N ALA A 107 2.11 -7.65 9.73
CA ALA A 107 3.19 -7.08 10.52
C ALA A 107 4.00 -8.13 11.30
N SER A 108 3.46 -9.35 11.45
CA SER A 108 4.11 -10.44 12.19
C SER A 108 5.46 -10.89 11.62
N GLY A 109 5.76 -10.59 10.35
CA GLY A 109 6.97 -11.05 9.66
C GLY A 109 7.01 -12.56 9.40
N VAL A 110 5.92 -13.29 9.67
CA VAL A 110 5.81 -14.73 9.49
C VAL A 110 5.96 -15.11 8.01
N THR A 111 6.87 -16.04 7.74
CA THR A 111 7.09 -16.62 6.41
C THR A 111 6.70 -18.09 6.43
N LEU A 112 5.71 -18.48 5.64
CA LEU A 112 5.30 -19.88 5.48
C LEU A 112 5.49 -20.29 4.02
N PHE A 113 6.06 -21.48 3.79
CA PHE A 113 6.28 -22.04 2.46
C PHE A 113 7.08 -21.12 1.51
N GLY A 114 7.96 -20.29 2.06
CA GLY A 114 8.72 -19.30 1.29
C GLY A 114 7.94 -18.05 0.87
N ILE A 115 6.65 -17.93 1.29
CA ILE A 115 5.81 -16.78 1.00
C ILE A 115 5.79 -15.85 2.23
N GLY A 116 6.03 -14.55 1.98
CA GLY A 116 6.06 -13.51 3.01
C GLY A 116 4.72 -13.23 3.70
N SER A 117 4.80 -12.56 4.84
CA SER A 117 3.66 -12.24 5.70
C SER A 117 2.58 -11.39 5.03
N ALA A 118 2.93 -10.56 4.04
CA ALA A 118 1.96 -9.72 3.31
C ALA A 118 0.87 -10.55 2.61
N PHE A 119 1.23 -11.71 2.05
CA PHE A 119 0.25 -12.61 1.46
C PHE A 119 -0.62 -13.27 2.52
N TRP A 120 0.01 -13.82 3.56
CA TRP A 120 -0.70 -14.52 4.64
C TRP A 120 -1.60 -13.59 5.45
N GLY A 121 -1.21 -12.33 5.59
CA GLY A 121 -2.03 -11.28 6.19
C GLY A 121 -3.32 -11.05 5.41
N LEU A 122 -3.23 -10.92 4.08
CA LEU A 122 -4.41 -10.81 3.21
C LEU A 122 -5.29 -12.05 3.28
N VAL A 123 -4.70 -13.26 3.21
CA VAL A 123 -5.45 -14.52 3.34
C VAL A 123 -6.20 -14.57 4.66
N THR A 124 -5.54 -14.24 5.77
CA THR A 124 -6.14 -14.20 7.10
C THR A 124 -7.29 -13.19 7.14
N GLY A 125 -7.08 -11.99 6.61
CA GLY A 125 -8.10 -10.96 6.51
C GLY A 125 -9.34 -11.40 5.75
N PHE A 126 -9.17 -12.01 4.58
CA PHE A 126 -10.27 -12.54 3.79
C PHE A 126 -11.00 -13.69 4.49
N LEU A 127 -10.28 -14.58 5.18
CA LEU A 127 -10.88 -15.69 5.93
C LEU A 127 -11.74 -15.17 7.10
N VAL A 128 -11.23 -14.20 7.88
CA VAL A 128 -11.99 -13.60 8.99
C VAL A 128 -13.21 -12.83 8.44
N LEU A 129 -13.05 -12.07 7.36
CA LEU A 129 -14.15 -11.36 6.73
C LEU A 129 -15.24 -12.31 6.22
N ALA A 130 -14.84 -13.40 5.56
CA ALA A 130 -15.74 -14.43 5.06
C ALA A 130 -16.48 -15.12 6.21
N ALA A 131 -15.77 -15.52 7.27
CA ALA A 131 -16.37 -16.14 8.46
C ALA A 131 -17.43 -15.23 9.10
N ARG A 132 -17.12 -13.94 9.29
CA ARG A 132 -18.07 -12.95 9.84
C ARG A 132 -19.31 -12.80 8.95
N ARG A 133 -19.13 -12.67 7.63
CA ARG A 133 -20.25 -12.56 6.67
C ARG A 133 -21.12 -13.82 6.63
N LEU A 134 -20.52 -15.00 6.74
CA LEU A 134 -21.26 -16.28 6.79
C LEU A 134 -22.06 -16.44 8.08
N LEU A 135 -21.48 -16.05 9.23
CA LEU A 135 -22.16 -16.11 10.53
C LEU A 135 -23.30 -15.08 10.64
N ALA A 136 -23.12 -13.87 10.11
CA ALA A 136 -24.17 -12.85 10.04
C ALA A 136 -25.35 -13.35 9.20
N ARG A 137 -25.09 -13.87 7.98
CA ARG A 137 -26.13 -14.46 7.11
C ARG A 137 -26.91 -15.58 7.78
N ARG A 138 -26.25 -16.45 8.56
CA ARG A 138 -26.93 -17.53 9.28
C ARG A 138 -27.84 -17.00 10.40
N ARG A 139 -27.48 -15.88 11.03
CA ARG A 139 -28.25 -15.27 12.12
C ARG A 139 -29.52 -14.58 11.61
N ASP A 140 -29.48 -14.00 10.42
CA ASP A 140 -30.65 -13.33 9.81
C ASP A 140 -31.70 -14.34 9.32
N VAL A 141 -31.29 -15.47 8.76
CA VAL A 141 -32.19 -16.55 8.32
C VAL A 141 -32.98 -17.16 9.49
N VAL A 142 -32.33 -17.31 10.66
CA VAL A 142 -32.98 -17.87 11.87
C VAL A 142 -33.97 -16.90 12.49
N ARG A 143 -33.76 -15.57 12.39
CA ARG A 143 -34.67 -14.55 12.93
C ARG A 143 -35.87 -14.24 12.05
N GLY A 144 -35.79 -14.45 10.73
CA GLY A 144 -36.91 -14.24 9.81
C GLY A 144 -37.95 -15.37 9.77
N SER A 145 -37.76 -16.43 10.55
CA SER A 145 -38.62 -17.61 10.60
C SER A 145 -39.45 -17.72 11.90
N ALA A 146 -39.40 -16.67 12.74
CA ALA A 146 -40.16 -16.54 13.99
C ALA A 146 -41.11 -15.36 13.88
#